data_AF-A0A922MCD2-F1
#
_entry.id   AF-A0A922MCD2-F1
#
_cell.length_a   1.000
_cell.length_b   1.000
_cell.length_c   1.000
_cell.angle_alpha   90.00
_cell.angle_beta   90.00
_cell.angle_gamma   90.00
#
_symmetry.space_group_name_H-M   'P 1'
#
loop_
_entity.id
_entity.type
_entity.pdbx_description
1 polymer ?
#
loop_
_entity_poly.entity_id
_entity_poly.type
_entity_poly.pdbx_seq_one_letter_code
_entity_poly.pdbx_strand_id
1 'polypeptide(L)'
;MYLAQYGYLSPSVRNPSSGHIMDESSWRRAIAEFQSFAGLNATGELDEETTKVMSLPRCGVRDKVGFGESRAKRYALQGSRWRVKNLTYKISKYPSKLNRAEVDNELAKAFAVWSDYTDLTFTQKRSGQVHIEIRQVYFMY
;
A
#
# COMPACT_ATOMS: atom_id res chain seq x y z
N MET A 1 -0.10 -14.57 -6.63
CA MET A 1 -1.51 -14.29 -7.03
C MET A 1 -1.91 -12.89 -6.55
N TYR A 2 -2.39 -12.04 -7.47
CA TYR A 2 -2.63 -10.60 -7.30
C TYR A 2 -3.61 -10.28 -6.17
N LEU A 3 -4.80 -10.90 -6.18
CA LEU A 3 -5.86 -10.65 -5.20
C LEU A 3 -5.42 -10.92 -3.75
N ALA A 4 -4.62 -11.98 -3.54
CA ALA A 4 -4.02 -12.26 -2.23
C ALA A 4 -2.91 -11.27 -1.84
N GLN A 5 -2.27 -10.59 -2.79
CA GLN A 5 -1.27 -9.55 -2.52
C GLN A 5 -1.88 -8.30 -1.93
N TYR A 6 -3.00 -7.87 -2.52
CA TYR A 6 -3.66 -6.61 -2.17
C TYR A 6 -4.78 -6.76 -1.13
N GLY A 7 -4.98 -7.96 -0.60
CA GLY A 7 -5.86 -8.20 0.57
C GLY A 7 -7.28 -8.66 0.24
N TYR A 8 -7.58 -8.98 -1.02
CA TYR A 8 -8.88 -9.50 -1.46
C TYR A 8 -9.06 -11.00 -1.20
N LEU A 9 -7.96 -11.73 -0.98
CA LEU A 9 -7.99 -13.15 -0.61
C LEU A 9 -7.10 -13.42 0.60
N SER A 10 -7.47 -14.44 1.38
CA SER A 10 -6.70 -14.90 2.53
C SER A 10 -5.28 -15.32 2.13
N PRO A 11 -4.24 -15.05 2.94
CA PRO A 11 -2.87 -15.46 2.64
C PRO A 11 -2.71 -16.98 2.61
N SER A 12 -3.60 -17.74 3.27
CA SER A 12 -3.60 -19.21 3.23
C SER A 12 -3.77 -19.74 1.81
N VAL A 13 -4.48 -19.02 0.95
CA VAL A 13 -4.62 -19.33 -0.48
C VAL A 13 -3.29 -19.27 -1.24
N ARG A 14 -2.27 -18.61 -0.68
CA ARG A 14 -0.92 -18.56 -1.27
C ARG A 14 -0.10 -19.83 -1.04
N ASN A 15 -0.54 -20.74 -0.14
CA ASN A 15 0.23 -21.94 0.19
C ASN A 15 -0.41 -23.18 -0.47
N PRO A 16 0.25 -23.81 -1.47
CA PRO A 16 -0.22 -25.04 -2.09
C PRO A 16 -0.37 -26.22 -1.10
N SER A 17 0.29 -26.15 0.06
CA SER A 17 0.23 -27.18 1.11
C SER A 17 -1.00 -27.09 2.02
N SER A 18 -1.75 -25.98 1.99
CA SER A 18 -3.07 -25.94 2.60
C SER A 18 -4.05 -26.46 1.57
N GLY A 19 -4.54 -27.68 1.73
CA GLY A 19 -5.55 -28.34 0.88
C GLY A 19 -6.93 -27.66 0.86
N HIS A 20 -6.96 -26.32 0.95
CA HIS A 20 -8.14 -25.49 0.80
C HIS A 20 -8.43 -25.34 -0.69
N ILE A 21 -9.43 -26.07 -1.16
CA ILE A 21 -10.09 -25.80 -2.43
C ILE A 21 -10.61 -24.37 -2.35
N MET A 22 -10.13 -23.49 -3.24
CA MET A 22 -10.70 -22.16 -3.37
C MET A 22 -12.12 -22.30 -3.88
N ASP A 23 -13.08 -21.90 -3.07
CA ASP A 23 -14.47 -21.83 -3.49
C ASP A 23 -14.63 -20.76 -4.60
N GLU A 24 -15.30 -21.12 -5.69
CA GLU A 24 -15.52 -20.26 -6.86
C GLU A 24 -16.22 -18.96 -6.45
N SER A 25 -17.17 -19.04 -5.52
CA SER A 25 -17.89 -17.86 -5.04
C SER A 25 -16.96 -16.88 -4.31
N SER A 26 -15.95 -17.39 -3.61
CA SER A 26 -14.96 -16.59 -2.91
C SER A 26 -14.00 -15.90 -3.88
N TRP A 27 -13.68 -16.53 -5.00
CA TRP A 27 -12.91 -15.92 -6.08
C TRP A 27 -13.68 -14.80 -6.78
N ARG A 28 -14.93 -15.05 -7.18
CA ARG A 28 -15.80 -14.06 -7.82
C ARG A 28 -16.02 -12.84 -6.93
N ARG A 29 -16.24 -13.05 -5.63
CA ARG A 29 -16.35 -11.95 -4.65
C ARG A 29 -15.07 -11.12 -4.57
N ALA A 30 -13.89 -11.76 -4.51
CA ALA A 30 -12.62 -11.05 -4.46
C ALA A 30 -12.37 -10.20 -5.71
N ILE A 31 -12.77 -10.67 -6.89
CA ILE A 31 -12.71 -9.90 -8.14
C ILE A 31 -13.67 -8.71 -8.07
N ALA A 32 -14.93 -8.93 -7.69
CA ALA A 32 -15.95 -7.87 -7.60
C ALA A 32 -15.54 -6.76 -6.62
N GLU A 33 -14.92 -7.15 -5.49
CA GLU A 33 -14.38 -6.18 -4.52
C GLU A 33 -13.22 -5.36 -5.10
N PHE A 34 -12.31 -5.99 -5.84
CA PHE A 34 -11.23 -5.27 -6.53
C PHE A 34 -11.79 -4.33 -7.60
N GLN A 35 -12.73 -4.79 -8.41
CA GLN A 35 -13.39 -3.98 -9.44
C GLN A 35 -14.02 -2.74 -8.81
N SER A 36 -14.79 -2.92 -7.73
CA SER A 36 -15.39 -1.79 -6.99
C SER A 36 -14.34 -0.82 -6.44
N PHE A 37 -13.25 -1.33 -5.87
CA PHE A 37 -12.14 -0.49 -5.38
C PHE A 37 -11.45 0.29 -6.51
N ALA A 38 -11.27 -0.36 -7.67
CA ALA A 38 -10.64 0.22 -8.85
C ALA A 38 -11.58 1.15 -9.65
N GLY A 39 -12.86 1.27 -9.26
CA GLY A 39 -13.86 2.05 -9.97
C GLY A 39 -14.38 1.39 -11.26
N LEU A 40 -14.21 0.08 -11.40
CA LEU A 40 -14.75 -0.74 -12.49
C LEU A 40 -16.15 -1.26 -12.17
N ASN A 41 -16.84 -1.79 -13.19
CA ASN A 41 -18.09 -2.50 -12.97
C ASN A 41 -17.82 -3.82 -12.21
N ALA A 42 -18.54 -4.04 -11.11
CA ALA A 42 -18.32 -5.19 -10.23
C ALA A 42 -19.00 -6.46 -10.76
N THR A 43 -18.49 -7.00 -11.87
CA THR A 43 -18.99 -8.23 -12.52
C THR A 43 -18.63 -9.50 -11.75
N GLY A 44 -17.54 -9.46 -10.97
CA GLY A 44 -16.95 -10.64 -10.33
C GLY A 44 -16.21 -11.57 -11.29
N GLU A 45 -16.05 -11.15 -12.55
CA GLU A 45 -15.36 -11.91 -13.58
C GLU A 45 -14.05 -11.24 -13.97
N LEU A 46 -13.03 -12.04 -14.27
CA LEU A 46 -11.73 -11.51 -14.67
C LEU A 46 -11.78 -11.11 -16.15
N ASP A 47 -12.49 -10.03 -16.43
CA ASP A 47 -12.62 -9.46 -17.77
C ASP A 47 -11.35 -8.71 -18.23
N GLU A 48 -11.34 -8.30 -19.50
CA GLU A 48 -10.19 -7.64 -20.12
C GLU A 48 -9.83 -6.32 -19.43
N GLU A 49 -10.83 -5.54 -19.05
CA GLU A 49 -10.64 -4.27 -18.35
C GLU A 49 -10.00 -4.48 -16.97
N THR A 50 -10.52 -5.45 -16.21
CA THR A 50 -9.98 -5.85 -14.90
C THR A 50 -8.53 -6.30 -15.02
N THR A 51 -8.23 -7.16 -16.01
CA THR A 51 -6.87 -7.66 -16.25
C THR A 51 -5.90 -6.53 -16.61
N LYS A 52 -6.35 -5.58 -17.44
CA LYS A 52 -5.58 -4.39 -17.81
C LYS A 52 -5.24 -3.56 -16.58
N VAL A 53 -6.22 -3.24 -15.73
CA VAL A 53 -5.98 -2.46 -14.50
C VAL A 53 -5.07 -3.23 -13.53
N MET A 54 -5.24 -4.55 -13.40
CA MET A 54 -4.36 -5.38 -12.56
C MET A 54 -2.90 -5.39 -13.04
N SER A 55 -2.64 -5.16 -14.33
CA SER A 55 -1.28 -5.11 -14.88
C SER A 55 -0.56 -3.77 -14.72
N LEU A 56 -1.27 -2.71 -14.34
CA LEU A 56 -0.67 -1.38 -14.17
C LEU A 56 0.24 -1.34 -12.94
N PRO A 57 1.40 -0.65 -13.01
CA PRO A 57 2.24 -0.41 -11.84
C PRO A 57 1.45 0.32 -10.75
N ARG A 58 1.58 -0.15 -9.50
CA ARG A 58 0.84 0.41 -8.36
C ARG A 58 1.64 0.33 -7.07
N CYS A 59 1.14 1.01 -6.03
CA CYS A 59 1.69 0.91 -4.69
C CYS A 59 1.56 -0.52 -4.15
N GLY A 60 2.59 -1.03 -3.46
CA GLY A 60 2.59 -2.37 -2.86
C GLY A 60 1.79 -2.50 -1.55
N VAL A 61 1.18 -1.42 -1.08
CA VAL A 61 0.30 -1.42 0.11
C VAL A 61 -1.01 -2.14 -0.24
N ARG A 62 -1.53 -2.93 0.71
CA ARG A 62 -2.83 -3.60 0.55
C ARG A 62 -3.97 -2.60 0.46
N ASP A 63 -4.97 -2.92 -0.35
CA ASP A 63 -6.18 -2.12 -0.51
C ASP A 63 -7.13 -2.31 0.68
N LYS A 64 -7.12 -3.51 1.27
CA LYS A 64 -7.94 -3.87 2.43
C LYS A 64 -7.07 -4.32 3.59
N VAL A 65 -7.36 -3.80 4.78
CA VAL A 65 -6.71 -4.17 6.05
C VAL A 65 -7.69 -5.02 6.87
N GLY A 66 -7.33 -6.29 7.09
CA GLY A 66 -8.14 -7.28 7.84
C GLY A 66 -8.82 -8.31 6.93
N PHE A 67 -9.06 -9.50 7.47
CA PHE A 67 -9.83 -10.57 6.82
C PHE A 67 -11.10 -10.79 7.65
N GLY A 68 -12.27 -10.38 7.14
CA GLY A 68 -13.56 -10.70 7.77
C GLY A 68 -14.63 -9.62 7.65
N GLU A 69 -15.89 -10.06 7.75
CA GLU A 69 -17.14 -9.27 7.77
C GLU A 69 -17.32 -8.41 9.04
N SER A 70 -16.25 -8.08 9.76
CA SER A 70 -16.38 -7.19 10.91
C SER A 70 -16.63 -5.77 10.39
N ARG A 71 -17.72 -5.13 10.86
CA ARG A 71 -18.12 -3.75 10.52
C ARG A 71 -16.90 -2.86 10.28
N ALA A 72 -16.71 -2.45 9.04
CA ALA A 72 -15.72 -1.44 8.68
C ALA A 72 -15.99 -0.19 9.52
N LYS A 73 -15.03 0.24 10.34
CA LYS A 73 -15.10 1.56 10.97
C LYS A 73 -15.17 2.59 9.85
N ARG A 74 -16.03 3.60 10.00
CA ARG A 74 -16.31 4.65 8.98
C ARG A 74 -15.09 5.51 8.59
N TYR A 75 -13.95 5.29 9.23
CA TYR A 75 -12.68 5.91 8.93
C TYR A 75 -11.60 4.83 8.94
N ALA A 76 -10.65 4.94 8.01
CA ALA A 76 -9.54 4.01 7.89
C ALA A 76 -8.68 4.09 9.16
N LEU A 77 -8.57 2.99 9.90
CA LEU A 77 -7.41 2.70 10.76
C LEU A 77 -6.27 2.13 9.91
N GLN A 78 -6.13 2.56 8.65
CA GLN A 78 -4.93 2.24 7.88
C GLN A 78 -3.82 3.13 8.42
N GLY A 79 -3.21 2.66 9.51
CA GLY A 79 -2.23 3.39 10.28
C GLY A 79 -2.76 3.89 11.62
N SER A 80 -1.82 4.17 12.50
CA SER A 80 -2.03 4.87 13.77
C SER A 80 -1.83 6.37 13.58
N ARG A 81 -2.52 7.19 14.39
CA ARG A 81 -2.26 8.62 14.45
C ARG A 81 -0.95 8.88 15.19
N TRP A 82 -0.08 9.71 14.63
CA TRP A 82 1.09 10.20 15.35
C TRP A 82 0.68 11.02 16.58
N ARG A 83 1.25 10.69 17.75
CA ARG A 83 1.00 11.43 19.00
C ARG A 83 1.73 12.77 19.04
N VAL A 84 2.71 12.96 18.17
CA VAL A 84 3.49 14.18 18.00
C VAL A 84 3.25 14.76 16.62
N LYS A 85 3.35 16.09 16.52
CA LYS A 85 3.16 16.81 15.25
C LYS A 85 4.48 17.07 14.51
N ASN A 86 5.57 17.23 15.27
CA ASN A 86 6.91 17.39 14.70
C ASN A 86 7.52 16.02 14.41
N LEU A 87 7.33 15.57 13.17
CA LEU A 87 7.87 14.31 12.67
C LEU A 87 9.26 14.54 12.11
N THR A 88 10.08 13.51 12.26
CA THR A 88 11.46 13.49 11.77
C THR A 88 11.62 12.34 10.82
N TYR A 89 12.39 12.53 9.76
CA TYR A 89 12.67 11.48 8.80
C TYR A 89 14.16 11.39 8.48
N LYS A 90 14.61 10.21 8.05
CA LYS A 90 15.96 10.00 7.50
C LYS A 90 15.89 9.10 6.28
N ILE A 91 16.83 9.28 5.36
CA ILE A 91 17.01 8.39 4.22
C ILE A 91 18.21 7.49 4.53
N SER A 92 17.93 6.24 4.91
CA SER A 92 19.00 5.30 5.28
C SER A 92 19.64 4.62 4.08
N LYS A 93 18.94 4.54 2.95
CA LYS A 93 19.50 4.09 1.67
C LYS A 93 18.93 4.90 0.52
N TYR A 94 19.79 5.70 -0.09
CA TYR A 94 19.48 6.45 -1.30
C TYR A 94 19.47 5.55 -2.53
N PRO A 95 18.68 5.92 -3.55
CA PRO A 95 18.79 5.33 -4.87
C PRO A 95 20.16 5.55 -5.50
N SER A 96 20.74 4.48 -6.06
CA SER A 96 22.08 4.53 -6.66
C SER A 96 22.11 5.25 -8.01
N LYS A 97 20.95 5.36 -8.67
CA LYS A 97 20.82 5.99 -10.00
C LYS A 97 20.39 7.46 -9.95
N LEU A 98 20.14 8.03 -8.78
CA LEU A 98 19.68 9.42 -8.63
C LEU A 98 20.62 10.21 -7.73
N ASN A 99 20.70 11.52 -7.96
CA ASN A 99 21.46 12.41 -7.10
C ASN A 99 20.79 12.54 -5.73
N ARG A 100 21.57 12.48 -4.64
CA ARG A 100 21.05 12.61 -3.28
C ARG A 100 20.34 13.95 -3.05
N ALA A 101 20.88 15.05 -3.60
CA ALA A 101 20.28 16.36 -3.44
C ALA A 101 18.90 16.46 -4.12
N GLU A 102 18.73 15.82 -5.28
CA GLU A 102 17.44 15.73 -5.96
C GLU A 102 16.46 14.89 -5.15
N VAL A 103 16.91 13.74 -4.64
CA VAL A 103 16.09 12.88 -3.77
C VAL A 103 15.65 13.62 -2.51
N ASP A 104 16.55 14.37 -1.87
CA ASP A 104 16.24 15.16 -0.68
C ASP A 104 15.19 16.24 -1.00
N ASN A 105 15.33 16.95 -2.13
CA ASN A 105 14.38 17.98 -2.56
C ASN A 105 13.00 17.38 -2.89
N GLU A 106 12.95 16.28 -3.63
CA GLU A 106 11.69 15.61 -3.97
C GLU A 106 10.98 15.07 -2.73
N LEU A 107 11.73 14.54 -1.75
CA LEU A 107 11.14 14.14 -0.47
C LEU A 107 10.63 15.32 0.35
N ALA A 108 11.35 16.44 0.36
CA ALA A 108 10.87 17.65 1.02
C ALA A 108 9.55 18.15 0.41
N LYS A 109 9.44 18.17 -0.92
CA LYS A 109 8.18 18.49 -1.63
C LYS A 109 7.07 17.49 -1.30
N ALA A 110 7.37 16.19 -1.28
CA ALA A 110 6.38 15.17 -0.95
C ALA A 110 5.83 15.32 0.48
N PHE A 111 6.67 15.71 1.44
CA PHE A 111 6.22 16.04 2.79
C PHE A 111 5.46 17.37 2.86
N ALA A 112 5.84 18.36 2.05
CA ALA A 112 5.17 19.66 1.99
C ALA A 112 3.67 19.53 1.68
N VAL A 113 3.31 18.64 0.74
CA VAL A 113 1.89 18.35 0.39
C VAL A 113 1.04 18.03 1.62
N TRP A 114 1.61 17.37 2.64
CA TRP A 114 0.90 17.05 3.87
C TRP A 114 0.96 18.18 4.89
N SER A 115 2.08 18.89 5.03
CA SER A 115 2.20 20.01 5.97
C SER A 115 1.37 21.23 5.55
N ASP A 116 1.07 21.40 4.27
CA ASP A 116 0.27 22.52 3.77
C ASP A 116 -1.19 22.48 4.27
N TYR A 117 -1.69 21.30 4.62
CA TYR A 117 -3.08 21.08 5.03
C TYR A 117 -3.23 20.46 6.43
N THR A 118 -2.13 20.31 7.18
CA THR A 118 -2.14 19.75 8.53
C THR A 118 -1.14 20.46 9.43
N ASP A 119 -1.30 20.32 10.74
CA ASP A 119 -0.30 20.85 11.69
C ASP A 119 0.99 19.99 11.77
N LEU A 120 1.20 19.03 10.86
CA LEU A 120 2.39 18.18 10.86
C LEU A 120 3.58 18.94 10.28
N THR A 121 4.73 18.84 10.94
CA THR A 121 6.00 19.36 10.41
C THR A 121 6.97 18.22 10.20
N PHE A 122 7.81 18.32 9.17
CA PHE A 122 8.75 17.26 8.80
C PHE A 122 10.18 17.79 8.81
N THR A 123 11.04 17.20 9.64
CA THR A 123 12.45 17.58 9.75
C THR A 123 13.36 16.43 9.34
N GLN A 124 14.18 16.64 8.31
CA GLN A 124 15.19 15.65 7.92
C GLN A 124 16.32 15.59 8.95
N LYS A 125 16.68 14.39 9.39
CA LYS A 125 17.86 14.11 10.21
C LYS A 125 18.86 13.26 9.43
N ARG A 126 20.16 13.51 9.67
CA ARG A 126 21.26 12.74 9.06
C ARG A 126 21.55 11.42 9.80
N SER A 127 21.21 11.34 11.08
CA SER A 127 21.48 10.18 11.92
C SER A 127 20.50 10.08 13.09
N GLY A 128 20.58 8.98 13.83
CA GLY A 128 19.75 8.72 15.02
C GLY A 128 18.39 8.08 14.72
N GLN A 129 17.58 8.01 15.78
CA GLN A 129 16.20 7.55 15.69
C GLN A 129 15.31 8.65 15.11
N VAL A 130 14.41 8.24 14.22
CA VAL A 130 13.45 9.11 13.55
C VAL A 130 12.07 8.45 13.55
N HIS A 131 11.04 9.24 13.25
CA HIS A 131 9.67 8.74 13.14
C HIS A 131 9.46 7.98 11.82
N ILE A 132 10.10 8.43 10.73
CA ILE A 132 9.93 7.87 9.39
C ILE A 132 11.32 7.54 8.81
N GLU A 133 11.58 6.26 8.57
CA GLU A 133 12.79 5.83 7.88
C GLU A 133 12.49 5.48 6.43
N ILE A 134 13.19 6.13 5.50
CA ILE A 134 13.04 5.93 4.06
C ILE A 134 14.24 5.16 3.54
N ARG A 135 13.98 4.06 2.84
CA ARG A 135 15.02 3.17 2.33
C ARG A 135 14.65 2.63 0.96
N GLN A 136 15.51 2.82 -0.03
CA GLN A 136 15.34 2.10 -1.29
C GLN A 136 15.66 0.62 -1.11
N VAL A 137 14.72 -0.23 -1.50
CA VAL A 137 14.87 -1.68 -1.57
C VAL A 137 14.84 -2.11 -3.04
N TYR A 138 15.65 -3.10 -3.38
CA TYR A 138 15.56 -3.79 -4.66
C TYR A 138 14.83 -5.10 -4.39
N PHE A 139 13.69 -5.28 -5.03
CA PHE A 139 13.08 -6.61 -5.11
C PHE A 139 13.76 -7.31 -6.29
N MET A 140 14.61 -8.29 -5.99
CA MET A 140 15.02 -9.27 -6.99
C MET A 140 13.79 -10.13 -7.26
N TYR A 141 13.23 -10.01 -8.46
CA TYR A 141 12.22 -10.91 -8.98
C TYR A 141 12.91 -11.99 -9.81
#